data_AF-A0A9W8C6B5-F1
#
_entry.id   AF-A0A9W8C6B5-F1
#
_cell.length_a   1.000
_cell.length_b   1.000
_cell.length_c   1.000
_cell.angle_alpha   90.00
_cell.angle_beta   90.00
_cell.angle_gamma   90.00
#
_symmetry.space_group_name_H-M   'P 1'
#
loop_
_entity.id
_entity.type
_entity.pdbx_description
1 polymer ?
#
loop_
_entity_poly.entity_id
_entity_poly.type
_entity_poly.pdbx_seq_one_letter_code
_entity_poly.pdbx_strand_id
1 'polypeptide(L)'
;MFRQLLRVLRRARILVFLSLIAALVILASYMFAGFIDEAAKSAKFIELGFDHIFVPSARPHIDRRQLMSRILRYQGIPFGFFPATTAYDIDHPEAYSFWLGEEHWTPPKSFLLSATALASFRTHMNVINDIVRLEHASTLVLGDQIDIAADIKQQMRTVVESLPATWDILYLGHCSNETLRPTTFHSQIYVAADPKCVFAYALSRAGARRLKRVLDNMWPAPQKTFEDVLSDMVMPLFLEAYVVDPPLVAHVEKISDSLYSPTYYTLGNSTLDKLGLLSRKHMR
;
A
#
# COMPACT_ATOMS: atom_id res chain seq x y z
N MET A 1 42.98 31.93 52.62
CA MET A 1 42.73 32.43 51.24
C MET A 1 42.99 31.36 50.16
N PHE A 2 44.18 30.74 50.08
CA PHE A 2 44.55 29.77 49.02
C PHE A 2 43.62 28.54 48.89
N ARG A 3 43.18 27.94 50.00
CA ARG A 3 42.25 26.78 49.99
C ARG A 3 40.85 27.10 49.45
N GLN A 4 40.37 28.33 49.61
CA GLN A 4 39.08 28.76 49.06
C GLN A 4 39.17 28.94 47.54
N LEU A 5 40.25 29.53 47.04
CA LEU A 5 40.51 29.71 45.61
C LEU A 5 40.58 28.35 44.87
N LEU A 6 41.26 27.37 45.46
CA LEU A 6 41.34 26.00 44.93
C LEU A 6 39.97 25.30 44.85
N ARG A 7 39.08 25.52 45.82
CA ARG A 7 37.71 24.97 45.77
C ARG A 7 36.87 25.61 44.67
N VAL A 8 37.00 26.92 44.48
CA VAL A 8 36.30 27.66 43.41
C VAL A 8 36.77 27.19 42.03
N LEU A 9 38.09 27.09 41.82
CA LEU A 9 38.67 26.57 40.56
C LEU A 9 38.25 25.12 40.28
N ARG A 10 38.19 24.26 41.31
CA ARG A 10 37.73 22.88 41.15
C ARG A 10 36.26 22.80 40.76
N ARG A 11 35.39 23.63 41.36
CA ARG A 11 33.97 23.72 40.99
C ARG A 11 33.78 24.27 39.58
N ALA A 12 34.53 25.30 39.20
CA ALA A 12 34.50 25.86 37.84
C ALA A 12 34.91 24.81 36.79
N ARG A 13 35.98 24.03 37.05
CA ARG A 13 36.38 22.92 36.17
C ARG A 13 35.30 21.85 36.04
N ILE A 14 34.64 21.48 37.14
CA ILE A 14 33.53 20.52 37.10
C ILE A 14 32.36 21.06 36.29
N LEU A 15 31.98 22.33 36.48
CA LEU A 15 30.90 22.96 35.71
C LEU A 15 31.20 23.02 34.21
N VAL A 16 32.42 23.42 33.84
CA VAL A 16 32.87 23.44 32.43
C VAL A 16 32.87 22.03 31.84
N PHE A 17 33.34 21.04 32.59
CA PHE A 17 33.31 19.64 32.14
C PHE A 17 31.88 19.13 31.94
N LEU A 18 30.97 19.42 32.87
CA LEU A 18 29.55 19.05 32.75
C LEU A 18 28.87 19.77 31.58
N SER A 19 29.17 21.06 31.34
CA SER A 19 28.63 21.78 30.18
C SER A 19 29.13 21.22 28.86
N LEU A 20 30.39 20.78 28.81
CA LEU A 20 30.96 20.14 27.61
C LEU A 20 30.30 18.78 27.36
N ILE A 21 30.07 17.96 28.39
CA ILE A 21 29.35 16.70 28.26
C ILE A 21 27.92 16.96 27.77
N ALA A 22 27.20 17.91 28.38
CA ALA A 22 25.84 18.23 27.97
C ALA A 22 25.79 18.68 26.49
N ALA A 23 26.71 19.54 26.06
CA ALA A 23 26.81 19.97 24.66
C ALA A 23 27.08 18.79 23.72
N LEU A 24 27.94 17.85 24.13
CA LEU A 24 28.28 16.67 23.32
C LEU A 24 27.11 15.69 23.22
N VAL A 25 26.35 15.48 24.30
CA VAL A 25 25.11 14.68 24.30
C VAL A 25 24.05 15.33 23.41
N ILE A 26 23.86 16.65 23.51
CA ILE A 26 22.94 17.39 22.65
C ILE A 26 23.33 17.23 21.19
N LEU A 27 24.61 17.47 20.84
CA LEU A 27 25.11 17.33 19.47
C LEU A 27 24.94 15.89 18.95
N ALA A 28 25.27 14.89 19.76
CA ALA A 28 25.09 13.48 19.40
C ALA A 28 23.62 13.14 19.18
N SER A 29 22.70 13.70 20.00
CA SER A 29 21.26 13.50 19.82
C SER A 29 20.74 14.09 18.50
N TYR A 30 21.23 15.26 18.09
CA TYR A 30 20.91 15.85 16.78
C TYR A 30 21.45 15.03 15.62
N MET A 31 22.70 14.56 15.69
CA MET A 31 23.26 13.70 14.64
C MET A 31 22.53 12.37 14.55
N PHE A 32 22.18 11.77 15.68
CA PHE A 32 21.41 10.53 15.72
C PHE A 32 20.00 10.71 15.15
N ALA A 33 19.31 11.80 15.50
CA ALA A 33 18.00 12.13 14.93
C ALA A 33 18.06 12.29 13.40
N GLY A 34 19.09 12.97 12.88
CA GLY A 34 19.30 13.11 11.43
C GLY A 34 19.57 11.77 10.74
N PHE A 35 20.38 10.90 11.35
CA PHE A 35 20.63 9.55 10.83
C PHE A 35 19.35 8.71 10.78
N ILE A 36 18.51 8.78 11.81
CA ILE A 36 17.23 8.06 11.87
C ILE A 36 16.26 8.59 10.81
N ASP A 37 16.19 9.91 10.59
CA ASP A 37 15.34 10.49 9.54
C ASP A 37 15.77 10.05 8.13
N GLU A 38 17.07 10.05 7.85
CA GLU A 38 17.59 9.57 6.55
C GLU A 38 17.34 8.08 6.35
N ALA A 39 17.53 7.26 7.40
CA ALA A 39 17.22 5.84 7.37
C ALA A 39 15.72 5.59 7.14
N ALA A 40 14.84 6.37 7.79
CA ALA A 40 13.39 6.29 7.60
C ALA A 40 12.97 6.71 6.18
N LYS A 41 13.58 7.77 5.62
CA LYS A 41 13.38 8.17 4.23
C LYS A 41 13.85 7.09 3.25
N SER A 42 14.99 6.47 3.52
CA SER A 42 15.51 5.36 2.72
C SER A 42 14.59 4.13 2.78
N ALA A 43 14.08 3.78 3.97
CA ALA A 43 13.11 2.70 4.13
C ALA A 43 11.81 2.97 3.37
N LYS A 44 11.25 4.18 3.47
CA LYS A 44 10.07 4.58 2.69
C LYS A 44 10.35 4.60 1.19
N PHE A 45 11.53 5.03 0.75
CA PHE A 45 11.92 4.98 -0.67
C PHE A 45 11.93 3.55 -1.20
N ILE A 46 12.39 2.59 -0.39
CA ILE A 46 12.36 1.17 -0.70
C ILE A 46 10.90 0.66 -0.79
N GLU A 47 9.99 1.24 -0.02
CA GLU A 47 8.54 0.92 0.04
C GLU A 47 7.64 1.82 -0.83
N LEU A 48 8.19 2.43 -1.89
CA LEU A 48 7.42 3.30 -2.81
C LEU A 48 6.75 4.51 -2.15
N GLY A 49 7.24 4.95 -1.00
CA GLY A 49 6.71 6.07 -0.21
C GLY A 49 5.64 5.68 0.82
N PHE A 50 5.31 4.39 0.94
CA PHE A 50 4.33 3.89 1.90
C PHE A 50 4.99 3.31 3.15
N ASP A 51 4.19 3.08 4.20
CA ASP A 51 4.61 2.52 5.50
C ASP A 51 4.50 0.99 5.54
N HIS A 52 3.68 0.44 4.62
CA HIS A 52 3.56 -0.99 4.43
C HIS A 52 3.01 -1.33 3.04
N ILE A 53 3.33 -2.53 2.54
CA ILE A 53 2.81 -3.07 1.29
C ILE A 53 2.19 -4.44 1.54
N PHE A 54 0.88 -4.56 1.34
CA PHE A 54 0.17 -5.83 1.35
C PHE A 54 0.06 -6.40 -0.07
N VAL A 55 0.32 -7.70 -0.20
CA VAL A 55 0.05 -8.46 -1.43
C VAL A 55 -0.96 -9.57 -1.10
N PRO A 56 -2.28 -9.31 -1.16
CA PRO A 56 -3.27 -10.34 -0.92
C PRO A 56 -3.18 -11.40 -2.00
N SER A 57 -2.95 -12.64 -1.58
CA SER A 57 -2.87 -13.78 -2.49
C SER A 57 -3.29 -15.05 -1.75
N ALA A 58 -4.07 -15.91 -2.39
CA ALA A 58 -4.46 -17.19 -1.81
C ALA A 58 -3.29 -18.18 -1.85
N ARG A 59 -3.17 -19.06 -0.85
CA ARG A 59 -2.10 -20.07 -0.79
C ARG A 59 -2.06 -21.02 -2.00
N PRO A 60 -3.19 -21.47 -2.57
CA PRO A 60 -3.18 -22.33 -3.76
C PRO A 60 -2.59 -21.67 -5.01
N HIS A 61 -2.50 -20.33 -5.08
CA HIS A 61 -1.97 -19.59 -6.23
C HIS A 61 -0.44 -19.49 -6.20
N ILE A 62 0.23 -20.64 -6.18
CA ILE A 62 1.71 -20.73 -6.09
C ILE A 62 2.37 -19.98 -7.26
N ASP A 63 1.82 -20.09 -8.46
CA ASP A 63 2.35 -19.44 -9.66
C ASP A 63 2.24 -17.91 -9.60
N ARG A 64 1.10 -17.37 -9.14
CA ARG A 64 0.91 -15.93 -8.93
C ARG A 64 1.85 -15.38 -7.86
N ARG A 65 1.99 -16.09 -6.74
CA ARG A 65 2.94 -15.71 -5.68
C ARG A 65 4.39 -15.74 -6.17
N GLN A 66 4.76 -16.73 -6.97
CA GLN A 66 6.08 -16.79 -7.60
C GLN A 66 6.29 -15.62 -8.56
N LEU A 67 5.29 -15.28 -9.38
CA LEU A 67 5.35 -14.11 -10.26
C LEU A 67 5.57 -12.83 -9.46
N MET A 68 4.70 -12.55 -8.49
CA MET A 68 4.80 -11.35 -7.66
C MET A 68 6.14 -11.28 -6.93
N SER A 69 6.65 -12.41 -6.44
CA SER A 69 7.97 -12.47 -5.81
C SER A 69 9.09 -12.09 -6.78
N ARG A 70 8.99 -12.49 -8.05
CA ARG A 70 9.99 -12.12 -9.07
C ARG A 70 9.93 -10.64 -9.41
N ILE A 71 8.74 -10.09 -9.62
CA ILE A 71 8.54 -8.66 -9.93
C ILE A 71 9.06 -7.80 -8.77
N LEU A 72 8.60 -8.04 -7.55
CA LEU A 72 8.94 -7.20 -6.40
C LEU A 72 10.42 -7.32 -6.01
N ARG A 73 11.02 -8.52 -6.10
CA ARG A 73 12.47 -8.69 -5.88
C ARG A 73 13.31 -8.01 -6.95
N TYR A 74 12.90 -8.08 -8.23
CA TYR A 74 13.58 -7.35 -9.30
C TYR A 74 13.57 -5.84 -9.03
N GLN A 75 12.46 -5.33 -8.50
CA GLN A 75 12.33 -3.93 -8.09
C GLN A 75 13.03 -3.59 -6.77
N GLY A 76 13.47 -4.59 -5.99
CA GLY A 76 13.97 -4.40 -4.63
C GLY A 76 12.92 -3.83 -3.68
N ILE A 77 11.64 -4.09 -3.92
CA ILE A 77 10.52 -3.68 -3.08
C ILE A 77 10.29 -4.77 -2.03
N PRO A 78 10.29 -4.47 -0.72
CA PRO A 78 9.97 -5.42 0.32
C PRO A 78 8.47 -5.65 0.33
N PHE A 79 8.05 -6.88 0.63
CA PHE A 79 6.64 -7.23 0.59
C PHE A 79 6.33 -8.40 1.52
N GLY A 80 5.09 -8.45 1.97
CA GLY A 80 4.51 -9.60 2.64
C GLY A 80 3.28 -10.10 1.88
N PHE A 81 3.16 -11.41 1.72
CA PHE A 81 1.90 -11.99 1.25
C PHE A 81 0.88 -11.96 2.38
N PHE A 82 -0.28 -11.39 2.07
CA PHE A 82 -1.44 -11.40 2.94
C PHE A 82 -2.34 -12.57 2.55
N PRO A 83 -2.81 -13.39 3.51
CA PRO A 83 -3.66 -14.54 3.19
C PRO A 83 -5.02 -14.06 2.67
N ALA A 84 -5.25 -14.24 1.36
CA ALA A 84 -6.55 -13.95 0.77
C ALA A 84 -7.58 -15.02 1.18
N THR A 85 -8.82 -14.56 1.39
CA THR A 85 -10.00 -15.42 1.50
C THR A 85 -10.35 -15.91 0.10
N THR A 86 -10.73 -17.18 -0.01
CA THR A 86 -11.05 -17.87 -1.26
C THR A 86 -12.54 -18.16 -1.35
N ALA A 87 -13.04 -18.46 -2.55
CA ALA A 87 -14.41 -18.95 -2.72
C ALA A 87 -14.66 -20.23 -1.91
N TYR A 88 -13.65 -21.11 -1.84
CA TYR A 88 -13.72 -22.32 -1.02
C TYR A 88 -13.97 -22.00 0.46
N ASP A 89 -13.30 -20.98 1.00
CA ASP A 89 -13.52 -20.53 2.38
C ASP A 89 -14.96 -20.04 2.58
N ILE A 90 -15.52 -19.30 1.61
CA ILE A 90 -16.93 -18.86 1.64
C ILE A 90 -17.89 -20.06 1.65
N ASP A 91 -17.60 -21.10 0.85
CA ASP A 91 -18.47 -22.29 0.75
C ASP A 91 -18.31 -23.26 1.93
N HIS A 92 -17.15 -23.24 2.61
CA HIS A 92 -16.77 -24.17 3.70
C HIS A 92 -16.29 -23.40 4.94
N PRO A 93 -17.20 -22.72 5.65
CA PRO A 93 -16.82 -21.85 6.75
C PRO A 93 -16.20 -22.54 7.95
N GLU A 94 -16.46 -23.83 8.12
CA GLU A 94 -15.78 -24.69 9.07
C GLU A 94 -14.27 -24.83 8.79
N ALA A 95 -13.83 -24.64 7.54
CA ALA A 95 -12.43 -24.72 7.14
C ALA A 95 -11.70 -23.37 7.25
N TYR A 96 -12.44 -22.27 7.47
CA TYR A 96 -11.87 -20.94 7.57
C TYR A 96 -11.23 -20.72 8.95
N SER A 97 -9.90 -20.70 9.00
CA SER A 97 -9.20 -20.24 10.21
C SER A 97 -9.45 -18.75 10.40
N PHE A 98 -10.20 -18.44 11.45
CA PHE A 98 -10.70 -17.11 11.79
C PHE A 98 -9.62 -16.03 11.75
N TRP A 99 -10.05 -14.83 11.38
CA TRP A 99 -9.35 -13.62 11.76
C TRP A 99 -9.31 -13.51 13.28
N LEU A 100 -8.15 -13.13 13.83
CA LEU A 100 -7.96 -12.94 15.27
C LEU A 100 -9.07 -12.02 15.82
N GLY A 101 -9.98 -12.59 16.63
CA GLY A 101 -11.08 -11.86 17.27
C GLY A 101 -12.50 -12.17 16.78
N GLU A 102 -12.70 -13.06 15.80
CA GLU A 102 -14.04 -13.57 15.46
C GLU A 102 -14.28 -14.94 16.12
N GLU A 103 -15.24 -15.00 17.07
CA GLU A 103 -15.60 -16.25 17.75
C GLU A 103 -16.51 -17.15 16.91
N HIS A 104 -17.27 -16.57 15.96
CA HIS A 104 -18.12 -17.31 15.04
C HIS A 104 -18.24 -16.59 13.70
N TRP A 105 -17.92 -17.30 12.62
CA TRP A 105 -18.04 -16.83 11.24
C TRP A 105 -19.07 -17.68 10.54
N THR A 106 -20.10 -17.03 9.99
CA THR A 106 -21.05 -17.65 9.07
C THR A 106 -20.97 -16.87 7.77
N PRO A 107 -20.71 -17.54 6.64
CA PRO A 107 -20.57 -16.87 5.37
C PRO A 107 -21.95 -16.37 4.96
N PRO A 108 -22.03 -15.14 4.46
CA PRO A 108 -23.30 -14.60 4.02
C PRO A 108 -23.84 -15.38 2.84
N LYS A 109 -25.14 -15.69 2.90
CA LYS A 109 -25.89 -16.05 1.70
C LYS A 109 -26.18 -14.75 0.94
N SER A 110 -25.27 -14.37 0.04
CA SER A 110 -25.58 -13.34 -0.95
C SER A 110 -26.21 -14.00 -2.17
N PHE A 111 -27.40 -13.53 -2.57
CA PHE A 111 -28.02 -13.93 -3.83
C PHE A 111 -27.51 -13.10 -5.03
N LEU A 112 -26.76 -12.03 -4.76
CA LEU A 112 -26.30 -11.07 -5.77
C LEU A 112 -24.82 -11.24 -6.11
N LEU A 113 -24.00 -11.71 -5.17
CA LEU A 113 -22.56 -11.84 -5.34
C LEU A 113 -22.14 -13.30 -5.44
N SER A 114 -21.21 -13.58 -6.36
CA SER A 114 -20.56 -14.89 -6.43
C SER A 114 -19.67 -15.14 -5.21
N ALA A 115 -19.36 -16.41 -4.91
CA ALA A 115 -18.43 -16.77 -3.85
C ALA A 115 -17.05 -16.10 -4.03
N THR A 116 -16.57 -15.96 -5.27
CA THR A 116 -15.32 -15.24 -5.59
C THR A 116 -15.41 -13.75 -5.25
N ALA A 117 -16.54 -13.10 -5.57
CA ALA A 117 -16.74 -11.69 -5.25
C ALA A 117 -16.82 -11.46 -3.72
N LEU A 118 -17.51 -12.35 -3.01
CA LEU A 118 -17.56 -12.34 -1.53
C LEU A 118 -16.17 -12.57 -0.91
N ALA A 119 -15.40 -13.50 -1.46
CA ALA A 119 -14.06 -13.81 -1.01
C ALA A 119 -13.09 -12.63 -1.23
N SER A 120 -13.18 -11.97 -2.38
CA SER A 120 -12.45 -10.72 -2.65
C SER A 120 -12.86 -9.63 -1.66
N PHE A 121 -14.16 -9.40 -1.47
CA PHE A 121 -14.68 -8.42 -0.51
C PHE A 121 -14.12 -8.66 0.89
N ARG A 122 -14.22 -9.91 1.37
CA ARG A 122 -13.71 -10.29 2.69
C ARG A 122 -12.20 -10.12 2.78
N THR A 123 -11.45 -10.47 1.74
CA THR A 123 -10.00 -10.25 1.68
C THR A 123 -9.63 -8.78 1.90
N HIS A 124 -10.27 -7.86 1.18
CA HIS A 124 -10.00 -6.44 1.33
C HIS A 124 -10.44 -5.90 2.69
N MET A 125 -11.58 -6.34 3.24
CA MET A 125 -11.98 -6.01 4.61
C MET A 125 -10.91 -6.40 5.63
N ASN A 126 -10.36 -7.60 5.49
CA ASN A 126 -9.33 -8.10 6.40
C ASN A 126 -8.04 -7.28 6.31
N VAL A 127 -7.60 -6.94 5.08
CA VAL A 127 -6.45 -6.05 4.86
C VAL A 127 -6.69 -4.70 5.55
N ILE A 128 -7.88 -4.12 5.36
CA ILE A 128 -8.24 -2.82 5.95
C ILE A 128 -8.32 -2.90 7.47
N ASN A 129 -8.81 -4.01 8.03
CA ASN A 129 -8.79 -4.26 9.47
C ASN A 129 -7.37 -4.24 10.02
N ASP A 130 -6.41 -4.87 9.33
CA ASP A 130 -5.01 -4.86 9.74
C ASP A 130 -4.36 -3.47 9.59
N ILE A 131 -4.66 -2.75 8.50
CA ILE A 131 -4.21 -1.35 8.35
C ILE A 131 -4.64 -0.49 9.54
N VAL A 132 -5.91 -0.62 9.95
CA VAL A 132 -6.47 0.17 11.06
C VAL A 132 -5.92 -0.31 12.41
N ARG A 133 -5.83 -1.64 12.63
CA ARG A 133 -5.38 -2.25 13.89
C ARG A 133 -3.90 -1.98 14.17
N LEU A 134 -3.06 -2.05 13.15
CA LEU A 134 -1.61 -1.80 13.24
C LEU A 134 -1.26 -0.31 13.12
N GLU A 135 -2.26 0.54 12.93
CA GLU A 135 -2.12 2.00 12.79
C GLU A 135 -1.13 2.44 11.71
N HIS A 136 -1.04 1.72 10.59
CA HIS A 136 -0.19 2.13 9.48
C HIS A 136 -0.52 3.56 9.01
N ALA A 137 0.51 4.36 8.75
CA ALA A 137 0.30 5.75 8.33
C ALA A 137 -0.29 5.83 6.90
N SER A 138 0.22 4.95 6.04
CA SER A 138 -0.18 4.82 4.64
C SER A 138 0.19 3.43 4.13
N THR A 139 -0.69 2.76 3.42
CA THR A 139 -0.47 1.38 3.01
C THR A 139 -0.81 1.18 1.54
N LEU A 140 0.07 0.51 0.80
CA LEU A 140 -0.18 0.08 -0.57
C LEU A 140 -0.71 -1.35 -0.58
N VAL A 141 -1.76 -1.60 -1.36
CA VAL A 141 -2.35 -2.92 -1.59
C VAL A 141 -2.17 -3.27 -3.06
N LEU A 142 -1.47 -4.37 -3.32
CA LEU A 142 -1.17 -4.87 -4.66
C LEU A 142 -1.82 -6.23 -4.87
N GLY A 143 -2.62 -6.38 -5.92
CA GLY A 143 -3.14 -7.68 -6.37
C GLY A 143 -2.03 -8.62 -6.81
N ASP A 144 -2.34 -9.90 -6.95
CA ASP A 144 -1.37 -10.95 -7.31
C ASP A 144 -1.25 -11.24 -8.81
N GLN A 145 -1.94 -10.45 -9.65
CA GLN A 145 -1.95 -10.55 -11.11
C GLN A 145 -1.64 -9.21 -11.76
N ILE A 146 -0.49 -8.64 -11.41
CA ILE A 146 -0.09 -7.32 -11.91
C ILE A 146 1.30 -7.33 -12.53
N ASP A 147 1.53 -6.37 -13.42
CA ASP A 147 2.84 -5.87 -13.82
C ASP A 147 3.05 -4.48 -13.22
N ILE A 148 4.31 -4.13 -13.00
CA ILE A 148 4.71 -2.88 -12.37
C ILE A 148 5.70 -2.16 -13.28
N ALA A 149 5.57 -0.84 -13.41
CA ALA A 149 6.51 -0.03 -14.19
C ALA A 149 7.93 -0.16 -13.60
N ALA A 150 8.94 -0.35 -14.45
CA ALA A 150 10.28 -0.67 -14.01
C ALA A 150 10.98 0.51 -13.29
N ASP A 151 10.46 1.71 -13.49
CA ASP A 151 10.86 2.96 -12.87
C ASP A 151 9.88 3.43 -11.78
N ILE A 152 8.98 2.54 -11.29
CA ILE A 152 7.95 2.89 -10.29
C ILE A 152 8.53 3.59 -9.05
N LYS A 153 9.72 3.20 -8.57
CA LYS A 153 10.35 3.84 -7.39
C LYS A 153 10.65 5.32 -7.63
N GLN A 154 11.09 5.66 -8.84
CA GLN A 154 11.41 7.04 -9.19
C GLN A 154 10.13 7.88 -9.35
N GLN A 155 9.11 7.32 -10.00
CA GLN A 155 7.83 8.02 -10.18
C GLN A 155 7.07 8.18 -8.86
N MET A 156 7.00 7.13 -8.04
CA MET A 156 6.26 7.18 -6.77
C MET A 156 6.87 8.16 -5.77
N ARG A 157 8.18 8.43 -5.83
CA ARG A 157 8.80 9.44 -4.98
C ARG A 157 8.14 10.81 -5.16
N THR A 158 7.98 11.27 -6.41
CA THR A 158 7.40 12.59 -6.68
C THR A 158 5.87 12.57 -6.50
N VAL A 159 5.22 11.45 -6.80
CA VAL A 159 3.78 11.28 -6.61
C VAL A 159 3.40 11.36 -5.13
N VAL A 160 4.03 10.57 -4.24
CA VAL A 160 3.65 10.55 -2.82
C VAL A 160 3.97 11.88 -2.14
N GLU A 161 5.11 12.50 -2.45
CA GLU A 161 5.51 13.80 -1.89
C GLU A 161 4.57 14.95 -2.29
N SER A 162 3.85 14.81 -3.40
CA SER A 162 2.92 15.83 -3.91
C SER A 162 1.46 15.62 -3.51
N LEU A 163 1.11 14.49 -2.87
CA LEU A 163 -0.25 14.27 -2.40
C LEU A 163 -0.65 15.31 -1.34
N PRO A 164 -1.89 15.84 -1.38
CA PRO A 164 -2.38 16.73 -0.33
C PRO A 164 -2.54 15.98 0.98
N ALA A 165 -2.30 16.61 2.13
CA ALA A 165 -2.36 15.96 3.45
C ALA A 165 -3.71 15.28 3.78
N THR A 166 -4.77 15.61 3.04
CA THR A 166 -6.14 15.12 3.20
C THR A 166 -6.47 13.90 2.35
N TRP A 167 -5.55 13.39 1.52
CA TRP A 167 -5.79 12.24 0.66
C TRP A 167 -6.27 11.00 1.45
N ASP A 168 -7.26 10.29 0.90
CA ASP A 168 -7.79 9.06 1.48
C ASP A 168 -7.34 7.83 0.70
N ILE A 169 -7.39 7.89 -0.63
CA ILE A 169 -7.04 6.78 -1.52
C ILE A 169 -6.29 7.27 -2.76
N LEU A 170 -5.26 6.54 -3.17
CA LEU A 170 -4.54 6.74 -4.42
C LEU A 170 -4.55 5.44 -5.24
N TYR A 171 -5.01 5.48 -6.48
CA TYR A 171 -4.96 4.34 -7.40
C TYR A 171 -3.68 4.42 -8.25
N LEU A 172 -2.84 3.38 -8.18
CA LEU A 172 -1.62 3.25 -8.99
C LEU A 172 -1.89 2.49 -10.30
N GLY A 173 -3.00 1.76 -10.34
CA GLY A 173 -3.53 1.11 -11.52
C GLY A 173 -5.05 1.16 -11.50
N HIS A 174 -5.63 1.34 -12.67
CA HIS A 174 -7.08 1.41 -12.90
C HIS A 174 -7.39 0.89 -14.31
N CYS A 175 -8.67 0.77 -14.65
CA CYS A 175 -9.18 0.39 -15.97
C CYS A 175 -9.97 1.49 -16.69
N SER A 176 -10.22 2.62 -16.02
CA SER A 176 -11.04 3.73 -16.50
C SER A 176 -10.21 4.89 -17.03
N ASN A 177 -10.82 5.75 -17.85
CA ASN A 177 -10.19 7.01 -18.25
C ASN A 177 -10.46 8.09 -17.21
N GLU A 178 -9.42 8.42 -16.44
CA GLU A 178 -9.48 9.34 -15.30
C GLU A 178 -8.81 10.70 -15.57
N THR A 179 -8.37 10.94 -16.82
CA THR A 179 -7.59 12.14 -17.21
C THR A 179 -8.40 13.44 -17.26
N LEU A 180 -9.70 13.38 -16.97
CA LEU A 180 -10.61 14.53 -17.11
C LEU A 180 -10.46 15.57 -16.00
N ARG A 181 -9.82 15.22 -14.87
CA ARG A 181 -9.76 16.08 -13.68
C ARG A 181 -8.32 16.22 -13.16
N PRO A 182 -7.43 16.92 -13.89
CA PRO A 182 -6.04 17.09 -13.45
C PRO A 182 -5.96 17.83 -12.13
N THR A 183 -4.94 17.53 -11.33
CA THR A 183 -4.62 18.29 -10.12
C THR A 183 -3.54 19.33 -10.39
N THR A 184 -3.43 20.32 -9.51
CA THR A 184 -2.33 21.29 -9.54
C THR A 184 -1.07 20.79 -8.81
N PHE A 185 -1.15 19.64 -8.13
CA PHE A 185 -0.07 19.17 -7.26
C PHE A 185 1.01 18.42 -8.03
N HIS A 186 0.63 17.67 -9.07
CA HIS A 186 1.52 16.86 -9.87
C HIS A 186 0.91 16.56 -11.23
N SER A 187 1.72 16.56 -12.30
CA SER A 187 1.24 16.38 -13.68
C SER A 187 0.67 14.99 -13.97
N GLN A 188 1.02 13.99 -13.16
CA GLN A 188 0.50 12.62 -13.28
C GLN A 188 -0.63 12.31 -12.29
N ILE A 189 -1.04 13.27 -11.45
CA ILE A 189 -2.10 13.03 -10.46
C ILE A 189 -3.39 13.69 -10.90
N TYR A 190 -4.45 12.89 -10.96
CA TYR A 190 -5.80 13.32 -11.32
C TYR A 190 -6.75 13.00 -10.16
N VAL A 191 -7.79 13.81 -10.00
CA VAL A 191 -8.89 13.51 -9.07
C VAL A 191 -9.66 12.33 -9.63
N ALA A 192 -9.79 11.26 -8.85
CA ALA A 192 -10.54 10.08 -9.25
C ALA A 192 -12.02 10.44 -9.43
N ALA A 193 -12.61 9.95 -10.52
CA ALA A 193 -14.02 10.10 -10.85
C ALA A 193 -14.73 8.75 -10.79
N ASP A 194 -14.22 7.71 -11.46
CA ASP A 194 -14.83 6.38 -11.39
C ASP A 194 -13.77 5.28 -11.57
N PRO A 195 -12.80 5.19 -10.66
CA PRO A 195 -11.66 4.28 -10.81
C PRO A 195 -12.16 2.83 -10.79
N LYS A 196 -12.11 2.18 -11.95
CA LYS A 196 -12.45 0.76 -12.10
C LYS A 196 -11.24 -0.13 -11.90
N CYS A 197 -11.50 -1.38 -11.51
CA CYS A 197 -10.52 -2.43 -11.23
C CYS A 197 -9.56 -2.08 -10.08
N VAL A 198 -9.73 -2.75 -8.95
CA VAL A 198 -9.04 -2.42 -7.70
C VAL A 198 -7.87 -3.38 -7.47
N PHE A 199 -6.92 -3.40 -8.42
CA PHE A 199 -5.74 -4.26 -8.36
C PHE A 199 -4.49 -3.57 -7.80
N ALA A 200 -4.47 -2.24 -7.69
CA ALA A 200 -3.35 -1.51 -7.10
C ALA A 200 -3.79 -0.15 -6.55
N TYR A 201 -3.95 -0.07 -5.23
CA TYR A 201 -4.39 1.15 -4.56
C TYR A 201 -3.68 1.32 -3.21
N ALA A 202 -3.49 2.57 -2.80
CA ALA A 202 -2.96 2.94 -1.51
C ALA A 202 -4.03 3.64 -0.68
N LEU A 203 -3.99 3.43 0.63
CA LEU A 203 -4.87 4.07 1.60
C LEU A 203 -4.05 4.90 2.59
N SER A 204 -4.53 6.09 2.92
CA SER A 204 -4.07 6.80 4.10
C SER A 204 -4.71 6.21 5.35
N ARG A 205 -4.14 6.47 6.54
CA ARG A 205 -4.76 6.07 7.80
C ARG A 205 -6.20 6.58 7.95
N ALA A 206 -6.45 7.81 7.50
CA ALA A 206 -7.79 8.41 7.55
C ALA A 206 -8.75 7.70 6.60
N GLY A 207 -8.32 7.46 5.36
CA GLY A 207 -9.08 6.74 4.35
C GLY A 207 -9.42 5.32 4.78
N ALA A 208 -8.45 4.58 5.32
CA ALA A 208 -8.66 3.23 5.84
C ALA A 208 -9.71 3.19 6.97
N ARG A 209 -9.66 4.15 7.92
CA ARG A 209 -10.65 4.25 9.00
C ARG A 209 -12.05 4.59 8.46
N ARG A 210 -12.16 5.46 7.45
CA ARG A 210 -13.45 5.79 6.79
C ARG A 210 -14.03 4.58 6.09
N LEU A 211 -13.21 3.91 5.27
CA LEU A 211 -13.60 2.74 4.52
C LEU A 211 -14.01 1.58 5.44
N LYS A 212 -13.25 1.31 6.51
CA LYS A 212 -13.58 0.27 7.49
C LYS A 212 -15.00 0.42 8.05
N ARG A 213 -15.39 1.63 8.45
CA ARG A 213 -16.74 1.88 9.00
C ARG A 213 -17.85 1.54 8.00
N VAL A 214 -17.64 1.80 6.72
CA VAL A 214 -18.61 1.45 5.67
C VAL A 214 -18.67 -0.06 5.49
N LEU A 215 -17.52 -0.72 5.38
CA LEU A 215 -17.45 -2.16 5.19
C LEU A 215 -18.00 -2.95 6.38
N ASP A 216 -17.73 -2.52 7.60
CA ASP A 216 -18.26 -3.12 8.83
C ASP A 216 -19.80 -3.10 8.84
N ASN A 217 -20.42 -2.03 8.35
CA ASN A 217 -21.88 -1.92 8.28
C ASN A 217 -22.50 -2.75 7.14
N MET A 218 -21.71 -3.12 6.13
CA MET A 218 -22.16 -3.96 5.01
C MET A 218 -22.01 -5.45 5.30
N TRP A 219 -21.07 -5.81 6.17
CA TRP A 219 -20.84 -7.19 6.57
C TRP A 219 -21.86 -7.63 7.65
N PRO A 220 -22.40 -8.86 7.60
CA PRO A 220 -22.03 -9.94 6.71
C PRO A 220 -22.63 -9.89 5.31
N ALA A 221 -23.66 -9.11 4.99
CA ALA A 221 -24.43 -9.26 3.76
C ALA A 221 -24.18 -8.17 2.68
N PRO A 222 -22.97 -8.08 2.06
CA PRO A 222 -22.72 -7.10 1.02
C PRO A 222 -23.59 -7.38 -0.22
N GLN A 223 -24.13 -6.29 -0.78
CA GLN A 223 -24.97 -6.33 -1.99
C GLN A 223 -24.20 -5.93 -3.26
N LYS A 224 -22.99 -5.40 -3.10
CA LYS A 224 -22.12 -4.89 -4.16
C LYS A 224 -20.72 -5.47 -4.01
N THR A 225 -19.98 -5.54 -5.12
CA THR A 225 -18.57 -5.92 -5.07
C THR A 225 -17.77 -4.88 -4.30
N PHE A 226 -16.57 -5.24 -3.83
CA PHE A 226 -15.70 -4.29 -3.13
C PHE A 226 -15.33 -3.10 -4.03
N GLU A 227 -15.14 -3.34 -5.33
CA GLU A 227 -14.83 -2.30 -6.31
C GLU A 227 -15.98 -1.32 -6.48
N ASP A 228 -17.21 -1.82 -6.58
CA ASP A 228 -18.41 -0.98 -6.68
C ASP A 228 -18.60 -0.14 -5.41
N VAL A 229 -18.36 -0.71 -4.23
CA VAL A 229 -18.42 0.05 -2.96
C VAL A 229 -17.37 1.16 -2.94
N LEU A 230 -16.15 0.89 -3.39
CA LEU A 230 -15.12 1.93 -3.48
C LEU A 230 -15.52 3.03 -4.46
N SER A 231 -16.02 2.68 -5.65
CA SER A 231 -16.51 3.64 -6.65
C SER A 231 -17.63 4.53 -6.08
N ASP A 232 -18.62 3.95 -5.39
CA ASP A 232 -19.69 4.70 -4.70
C ASP A 232 -19.17 5.63 -3.60
N MET A 233 -18.03 5.30 -2.98
CA MET A 233 -17.39 6.14 -1.98
C MET A 233 -16.56 7.27 -2.60
N VAL A 234 -16.06 7.10 -3.82
CA VAL A 234 -15.37 8.16 -4.57
C VAL A 234 -16.36 9.21 -5.09
N MET A 235 -17.55 8.80 -5.52
CA MET A 235 -18.62 9.69 -6.01
C MET A 235 -19.86 9.54 -5.13
N PRO A 236 -20.14 10.44 -4.16
CA PRO A 236 -19.97 11.90 -4.15
C PRO A 236 -18.88 12.47 -3.19
N LEU A 237 -17.61 12.08 -3.35
CA LEU A 237 -16.46 12.54 -2.54
C LEU A 237 -16.52 12.17 -1.05
N PHE A 238 -17.04 10.98 -0.71
CA PHE A 238 -16.87 10.45 0.66
C PHE A 238 -15.42 10.09 0.96
N LEU A 239 -14.64 9.76 -0.07
CA LEU A 239 -13.19 9.62 -0.04
C LEU A 239 -12.54 10.66 -0.94
N GLU A 240 -11.50 11.31 -0.42
CA GLU A 240 -10.61 12.17 -1.21
C GLU A 240 -9.66 11.28 -2.03
N ALA A 241 -10.06 11.03 -3.27
CA ALA A 241 -9.51 9.98 -4.11
C ALA A 241 -8.74 10.55 -5.31
N TYR A 242 -7.59 9.95 -5.58
CA TYR A 242 -6.70 10.32 -6.68
C TYR A 242 -6.28 9.11 -7.48
N VAL A 243 -5.92 9.33 -8.74
CA VAL A 243 -5.28 8.30 -9.57
C VAL A 243 -3.95 8.81 -10.11
N VAL A 244 -3.05 7.87 -10.42
CA VAL A 244 -1.86 8.14 -11.22
C VAL A 244 -2.15 7.79 -12.68
N ASP A 245 -2.03 8.77 -13.58
CA ASP A 245 -2.15 8.56 -15.02
C ASP A 245 -0.92 9.16 -15.76
N PRO A 246 -0.25 8.40 -16.65
CA PRO A 246 -0.55 7.01 -17.02
C PRO A 246 -0.32 6.04 -15.84
N PRO A 247 -1.04 4.89 -15.81
CA PRO A 247 -0.95 3.95 -14.70
C PRO A 247 0.45 3.35 -14.57
N LEU A 248 0.89 3.17 -13.32
CA LEU A 248 2.20 2.59 -12.98
C LEU A 248 2.13 1.09 -12.72
N VAL A 249 0.92 0.57 -12.55
CA VAL A 249 0.62 -0.83 -12.35
C VAL A 249 -0.46 -1.22 -13.35
N ALA A 250 -0.30 -2.36 -13.99
CA ALA A 250 -1.26 -2.90 -14.95
C ALA A 250 -1.69 -4.31 -14.56
N HIS A 251 -2.96 -4.65 -14.77
CA HIS A 251 -3.43 -6.01 -14.60
C HIS A 251 -2.95 -6.91 -15.76
N VAL A 252 -2.54 -8.14 -15.43
CA VAL A 252 -2.05 -9.11 -16.39
C VAL A 252 -2.73 -10.47 -16.24
N GLU A 253 -2.89 -11.14 -17.37
CA GLU A 253 -3.38 -12.52 -17.44
C GLU A 253 -2.30 -13.47 -17.91
N LYS A 254 -2.29 -14.67 -17.36
CA LYS A 254 -1.37 -15.73 -17.76
C LYS A 254 -1.91 -16.40 -19.03
N ILE A 255 -1.11 -16.40 -20.11
CA ILE A 255 -1.50 -17.01 -21.40
C ILE A 255 -0.85 -18.39 -21.57
N SER A 256 0.32 -18.60 -20.99
CA SER A 256 1.00 -19.90 -20.96
C SER A 256 1.80 -20.06 -19.66
N ASP A 257 2.45 -21.21 -19.45
CA ASP A 257 3.19 -21.52 -18.22
C ASP A 257 4.18 -20.43 -17.80
N SER A 258 4.72 -19.66 -18.75
CA SER A 258 5.73 -18.63 -18.52
C SER A 258 5.41 -17.24 -19.09
N LEU A 259 4.29 -17.06 -19.80
CA LEU A 259 3.97 -15.79 -20.48
C LEU A 259 2.69 -15.15 -19.97
N TYR A 260 2.74 -13.82 -19.87
CA TYR A 260 1.64 -12.98 -19.43
C TYR A 260 1.29 -11.93 -20.49
N SER A 261 0.02 -11.51 -20.52
CA SER A 261 -0.49 -10.41 -21.35
C SER A 261 -1.01 -9.28 -20.47
N PRO A 262 -0.80 -8.01 -20.84
CA PRO A 262 -1.60 -6.93 -20.30
C PRO A 262 -3.07 -7.08 -20.75
N THR A 263 -3.99 -6.66 -19.88
CA THR A 263 -5.43 -6.74 -20.14
C THR A 263 -6.04 -5.40 -20.54
N TYR A 264 -5.73 -4.33 -19.81
CA TYR A 264 -6.32 -3.00 -20.04
C TYR A 264 -5.29 -1.98 -20.53
N TYR A 265 -4.10 -1.99 -19.93
CA TYR A 265 -3.02 -1.07 -20.26
C TYR A 265 -1.71 -1.82 -20.46
N THR A 266 -0.93 -1.40 -21.45
CA THR A 266 0.44 -1.84 -21.62
C THR A 266 1.36 -0.80 -20.98
N LEU A 267 2.13 -1.21 -19.98
CA LEU A 267 3.12 -0.34 -19.36
C LEU A 267 4.26 -0.08 -20.33
N GLY A 268 4.55 1.18 -20.64
CA GLY A 268 5.65 1.55 -21.55
C GLY A 268 7.02 1.07 -21.06
N ASN A 269 7.20 0.93 -19.74
CA ASN A 269 8.40 0.39 -19.11
C ASN A 269 8.07 -0.83 -18.24
N SER A 270 7.47 -1.87 -18.84
CA SER A 270 7.05 -3.10 -18.15
C SER A 270 8.20 -3.83 -17.44
N THR A 271 8.00 -4.24 -16.17
CA THR A 271 8.94 -5.13 -15.47
C THR A 271 8.89 -6.55 -16.04
N LEU A 272 7.71 -7.04 -16.41
CA LEU A 272 7.57 -8.33 -17.08
C LEU A 272 8.36 -8.43 -18.37
N ASP A 273 8.43 -7.36 -19.17
CA ASP A 273 9.26 -7.33 -20.38
C ASP A 273 10.76 -7.42 -20.03
N LYS A 274 11.22 -6.68 -19.01
CA LYS A 274 12.62 -6.78 -18.52
C LYS A 274 12.96 -8.18 -18.02
N LEU A 275 11.98 -8.91 -17.47
CA LEU A 275 12.12 -10.29 -17.01
C LEU A 275 11.97 -11.33 -18.13
N GLY A 276 11.63 -10.92 -19.36
CA GLY A 276 11.38 -11.82 -20.48
C GLY A 276 10.10 -12.65 -20.34
N LEU A 277 9.11 -12.17 -19.58
CA LEU A 277 7.85 -12.86 -19.26
C LEU A 277 6.63 -12.25 -19.97
N LEU A 278 6.80 -11.12 -20.66
CA LEU A 278 5.70 -10.45 -21.36
C LEU A 278 5.53 -11.00 -22.78
N SER A 279 4.30 -11.31 -23.16
CA SER A 279 3.96 -11.74 -24.51
C SER A 279 4.08 -10.57 -25.50
N ARG A 280 5.02 -10.67 -26.45
CA ARG A 280 5.23 -9.63 -27.49
C ARG A 280 4.18 -9.63 -28.60
N LYS A 281 3.25 -10.59 -28.63
CA LYS A 281 2.23 -10.68 -29.70
C LYS A 281 1.25 -9.50 -29.74
N HIS A 282 1.21 -8.66 -28.70
CA HIS A 282 0.23 -7.56 -28.55
C HIS A 282 0.88 -6.16 -28.41
N MET A 283 2.17 -6.00 -28.76
CA MET A 283 2.88 -4.70 -28.70
C MET A 283 2.83 -3.90 -30.01
N ARG A 284 1.78 -4.04 -30.84
CA ARG A 284 1.60 -3.28 -32.08
C ARG A 284 0.39 -2.38 -31.99
#